data_AF-A0A328AKM8-F1
#
_entry.id   AF-A0A328AKM8-F1
#
_cell.length_a   1.000
_cell.length_b   1.000
_cell.length_c   1.000
_cell.angle_alpha   90.00
_cell.angle_beta   90.00
_cell.angle_gamma   90.00
#
_symmetry.space_group_name_H-M   'P 1'
#
loop_
_entity.id
_entity.type
_entity.pdbx_description
1 polymer ?
#
loop_
_entity_poly.entity_id
_entity_poly.type
_entity_poly.pdbx_seq_one_letter_code
_entity_poly.pdbx_strand_id
1 'polypeptide(L)'
;MFHVRSLLRLFDRPRPARSAQEPAVGLTAGSSAESQPTSGLLTVELAAKAAAPTTATLRVFVGAAATPAFEKPLSFGPQELRTWVAIHGHLVANGPLAVRLELADAAGAVLAQTRLTLKVRNEGELAEITRRSLTSRGVALVVDELDARLYDYADDSLAAWYDRSPEAIEAHLKMLGDTGQASPEEVEALRQFTRDGFMVVPGVVDEDLLSRLNAALDDAVAKKVEGYEWGVSQRLHNLHLQYPAIRELWLHAKVIRMLRLIFGAAGRPCQSLTYVFGSQQEHHQDTIHLTSFPAGRMCGVWTALEDVQPDSGELVVFPGSHRLPRVYMKDAGIPKVGEDWSQFGETVTPLWTRLLDNKFRREVYRPKAGTVLIWHENLMHAGSMRLDMSKSRRSIVGHYFAEGAVVYYDSSGMPGVLYEGELPA
;
A
#
# COMPACT_ATOMS: atom_id res chain seq x y z
N MET A 1 11.57 38.17 4.10
CA MET A 1 12.35 39.26 4.74
C MET A 1 11.51 39.83 5.88
N PHE A 2 11.80 39.47 7.13
CA PHE A 2 11.50 40.27 8.34
C PHE A 2 12.28 39.66 9.52
N HIS A 3 12.72 40.51 10.44
CA HIS A 3 13.66 40.21 11.52
C HIS A 3 13.14 40.83 12.82
N VAL A 4 13.90 40.64 13.92
CA VAL A 4 13.81 41.24 15.29
C VAL A 4 13.45 40.16 16.33
N ARG A 5 14.43 39.49 16.98
CA ARG A 5 15.24 39.92 18.16
C ARG A 5 14.35 40.34 19.33
N SER A 6 14.37 39.70 20.50
CA SER A 6 15.52 39.54 21.42
C SER A 6 15.22 38.40 22.45
N LEU A 7 16.03 38.05 23.46
CA LEU A 7 17.23 38.67 24.08
C LEU A 7 18.22 37.55 24.57
N LEU A 8 19.05 37.84 25.57
CA LEU A 8 19.89 36.91 26.35
C LEU A 8 19.67 37.23 27.86
N ARG A 9 20.17 36.55 28.91
CA ARG A 9 21.25 35.55 29.12
C ARG A 9 20.89 34.65 30.31
N LEU A 10 21.50 33.46 30.41
CA LEU A 10 22.22 32.93 31.60
C LEU A 10 22.32 31.40 31.51
N PHE A 11 23.55 30.89 31.42
CA PHE A 11 24.08 29.64 32.00
C PHE A 11 25.33 29.23 31.21
N ASP A 12 26.49 29.78 31.60
CA ASP A 12 27.77 29.18 31.22
C ASP A 12 27.88 27.81 31.90
N ARG A 13 27.75 26.74 31.12
CA ARG A 13 28.21 25.41 31.50
C ARG A 13 29.48 25.10 30.69
N PRO A 14 30.53 24.54 31.33
CA PRO A 14 31.73 24.15 30.60
C PRO A 14 31.36 23.12 29.52
N ARG A 15 31.81 23.35 28.28
CA ARG A 15 31.72 22.33 27.22
C ARG A 15 32.50 21.10 27.69
N PRO A 16 31.91 19.88 27.71
CA PRO A 16 32.70 18.68 27.83
C PRO A 16 33.66 18.59 26.64
N ALA A 17 34.84 18.02 26.86
CA ALA A 17 35.89 17.96 25.85
C ALA A 17 35.43 17.20 24.59
N ARG A 18 35.77 17.74 23.41
CA ARG A 18 35.71 16.99 22.15
C ARG A 18 36.80 15.90 22.18
N SER A 19 36.44 14.66 22.49
CA SER A 19 37.32 13.50 22.27
C SER A 19 36.58 12.18 22.04
N ALA A 20 35.45 12.22 21.33
CA ALA A 20 35.04 11.11 20.50
C ALA A 20 35.32 11.55 19.05
N GLN A 21 36.26 10.89 18.37
CA GLN A 21 36.25 10.91 16.91
C GLN A 21 34.94 10.24 16.50
N GLU A 22 34.12 10.90 15.67
CA GLU A 22 33.04 10.20 14.99
C GLU A 22 33.65 9.01 14.23
N PRO A 23 33.04 7.81 14.29
CA PRO A 23 33.60 6.65 13.61
C PRO A 23 33.72 6.94 12.12
N ALA A 24 34.83 6.52 11.51
CA ALA A 24 35.15 6.85 10.11
C ALA A 24 34.05 6.39 9.12
N VAL A 25 33.29 5.38 9.52
CA VAL A 25 32.06 4.88 8.90
C VAL A 25 30.96 4.81 9.96
N GLY A 26 29.78 5.36 9.65
CA GLY A 26 28.57 5.26 10.45
C GLY A 26 27.50 4.43 9.72
N LEU A 27 26.76 3.63 10.49
CA LEU A 27 25.58 2.89 10.05
C LEU A 27 24.47 3.10 11.08
N THR A 28 23.30 3.56 10.62
CA THR A 28 22.06 3.55 11.41
C THR A 28 20.99 2.76 10.66
N ALA A 29 20.03 2.22 11.42
CA ALA A 29 18.87 1.53 10.86
C ALA A 29 17.67 1.71 11.80
N GLY A 30 16.47 1.48 11.28
CA GLY A 30 15.23 1.48 12.06
C GLY A 30 14.08 0.82 11.31
N SER A 31 13.02 0.46 12.03
CA SER A 31 11.81 -0.13 11.46
C SER A 31 10.56 0.21 12.28
N SER A 32 9.43 0.43 11.61
CA SER A 32 8.12 0.51 12.27
C SER A 32 7.80 -0.75 13.10
N ALA A 33 8.29 -1.91 12.64
CA ALA A 33 8.09 -3.21 13.28
C ALA A 33 8.81 -3.37 14.64
N GLU A 34 9.69 -2.45 15.03
CA GLU A 34 10.21 -2.41 16.41
C GLU A 34 9.11 -2.00 17.40
N SER A 35 8.20 -1.13 16.97
CA SER A 35 7.13 -0.57 17.80
C SER A 35 5.85 -1.43 17.75
N GLN A 36 5.43 -1.86 16.55
CA GLN A 36 4.16 -2.54 16.30
C GLN A 36 4.42 -3.93 15.71
N PRO A 37 3.67 -4.99 16.06
CA PRO A 37 3.76 -6.27 15.37
C PRO A 37 3.31 -6.14 13.91
N THR A 38 4.13 -6.64 12.98
CA THR A 38 3.95 -6.45 11.53
C THR A 38 3.77 -7.78 10.79
N SER A 39 2.83 -7.80 9.84
CA SER A 39 2.60 -8.92 8.92
C SER A 39 3.28 -8.66 7.57
N GLY A 40 3.60 -9.73 6.82
CA GLY A 40 4.20 -9.60 5.50
C GLY A 40 5.67 -9.20 5.53
N LEU A 41 5.99 -8.06 4.91
CA LEU A 41 7.36 -7.56 4.77
C LEU A 41 7.74 -6.68 5.96
N LEU A 42 8.80 -7.04 6.67
CA LEU A 42 9.39 -6.18 7.69
C LEU A 42 10.49 -5.33 7.05
N THR A 43 10.14 -4.10 6.69
CA THR A 43 11.07 -3.12 6.10
C THR A 43 12.02 -2.59 7.17
N VAL A 44 13.31 -2.65 6.90
CA VAL A 44 14.38 -1.99 7.66
C VAL A 44 14.96 -0.89 6.79
N GLU A 45 14.71 0.36 7.17
CA GLU A 45 15.36 1.53 6.57
C GLU A 45 16.76 1.66 7.17
N LEU A 46 17.76 2.00 6.35
CA LEU A 46 19.14 2.17 6.81
C LEU A 46 19.83 3.37 6.16
N ALA A 47 20.72 3.99 6.92
CA ALA A 47 21.54 5.10 6.46
C ALA A 47 23.02 4.83 6.74
N ALA A 48 23.86 5.08 5.73
CA ALA A 48 25.30 4.87 5.77
C ALA A 48 26.05 6.15 5.39
N LYS A 49 27.12 6.47 6.12
CA LYS A 49 27.93 7.68 5.93
C LYS A 49 29.39 7.42 6.26
N ALA A 50 30.30 8.08 5.55
CA ALA A 50 31.74 8.00 5.82
C ALA A 50 32.42 9.37 5.69
N ALA A 51 33.58 9.53 6.33
CA ALA A 51 34.37 10.76 6.21
C ALA A 51 34.97 10.98 4.80
N ALA A 52 35.11 9.92 4.01
CA ALA A 52 35.63 9.91 2.64
C ALA A 52 34.84 8.91 1.78
N PRO A 53 34.87 8.99 0.44
CA PRO A 53 34.27 8.00 -0.45
C PRO A 53 34.75 6.58 -0.09
N THR A 54 33.79 5.71 0.23
CA THR A 54 34.00 4.38 0.80
C THR A 54 33.10 3.38 0.08
N THR A 55 33.60 2.16 -0.12
CA THR A 55 32.81 1.01 -0.56
C THR A 55 32.88 -0.06 0.52
N ALA A 56 31.72 -0.58 0.93
CA ALA A 56 31.61 -1.63 1.93
C ALA A 56 30.45 -2.57 1.59
N THR A 57 30.53 -3.82 1.99
CA THR A 57 29.44 -4.80 1.85
C THR A 57 28.50 -4.66 3.04
N LEU A 58 27.25 -4.29 2.78
CA LEU A 58 26.16 -4.46 3.73
C LEU A 58 25.92 -5.96 3.92
N ARG A 59 25.92 -6.42 5.17
CA ARG A 59 25.58 -7.79 5.58
C ARG A 59 24.39 -7.74 6.53
N VAL A 60 23.35 -8.52 6.24
CA VAL A 60 22.15 -8.61 7.07
C VAL A 60 22.05 -10.01 7.66
N PHE A 61 22.03 -10.11 8.98
CA PHE A 61 21.88 -11.36 9.73
C PHE A 61 20.52 -11.37 10.43
N VAL A 62 19.81 -12.49 10.31
CA VAL A 62 18.45 -12.66 10.84
C VAL A 62 18.46 -13.79 11.88
N GLY A 63 17.89 -13.52 13.06
CA GLY A 63 17.90 -14.46 14.19
C GLY A 63 19.31 -14.74 14.71
N ALA A 64 19.57 -16.00 15.07
CA ALA A 64 20.87 -16.45 15.59
C ALA A 64 21.85 -16.93 14.50
N ALA A 65 21.61 -16.61 13.23
CA ALA A 65 22.43 -17.08 12.11
C ALA A 65 23.87 -16.52 12.16
N ALA A 66 24.84 -17.42 11.98
CA ALA A 66 26.26 -17.06 11.90
C ALA A 66 26.65 -16.50 10.52
N THR A 67 25.94 -16.90 9.46
CA THR A 67 26.10 -16.39 8.09
C THR A 67 25.07 -15.30 7.80
N PRO A 68 25.38 -14.30 6.96
CA PRO A 68 24.40 -13.31 6.53
C PRO A 68 23.32 -13.99 5.68
N ALA A 69 22.07 -13.54 5.84
CA ALA A 69 20.94 -13.89 4.99
C ALA A 69 20.92 -13.08 3.68
N PHE A 70 21.66 -11.96 3.63
CA PHE A 70 21.78 -11.08 2.47
C PHE A 70 23.09 -10.29 2.54
N GLU A 71 23.72 -10.09 1.39
CA GLU A 71 24.91 -9.25 1.20
C GLU A 71 24.75 -8.36 -0.02
N LYS A 72 25.11 -7.06 0.09
CA LYS A 72 25.10 -6.11 -1.05
C LYS A 72 26.26 -5.12 -0.95
N PRO A 73 27.04 -4.87 -2.02
CA PRO A 73 28.02 -3.79 -2.05
C PRO A 73 27.32 -2.42 -2.06
N LEU A 74 27.72 -1.53 -1.16
CA LEU A 74 27.27 -0.15 -1.08
C LEU A 74 28.45 0.81 -1.28
N SER A 75 28.21 1.89 -2.00
CA SER A 75 29.15 3.01 -2.17
C SER A 75 28.53 4.28 -1.59
N PHE A 76 29.26 4.93 -0.67
CA PHE A 76 28.77 6.09 0.09
C PHE A 76 29.95 6.98 0.53
N GLY A 77 29.67 8.11 1.17
CA GLY A 77 30.71 9.07 1.54
C GLY A 77 30.20 10.13 2.52
N PRO A 78 30.67 11.40 2.41
CA PRO A 78 30.23 12.49 3.28
C PRO A 78 28.73 12.83 3.14
N GLN A 79 28.16 12.59 1.96
CA GLN A 79 26.72 12.57 1.76
C GLN A 79 26.18 11.21 2.23
N GLU A 80 25.16 11.27 3.08
CA GLU A 80 24.49 10.08 3.63
C GLU A 80 23.76 9.31 2.52
N LEU A 81 24.10 8.03 2.36
CA LEU A 81 23.34 7.09 1.54
C LEU A 81 22.16 6.60 2.37
N ARG A 82 20.94 6.67 1.80
CA ARG A 82 19.74 6.05 2.37
C ARG A 82 19.25 4.94 1.46
N THR A 83 18.92 3.80 2.05
CA THR A 83 18.38 2.63 1.35
C THR A 83 17.59 1.77 2.35
N TRP A 84 17.10 0.62 1.92
CA TRP A 84 16.30 -0.28 2.74
C TRP A 84 16.56 -1.74 2.37
N VAL A 85 16.18 -2.63 3.26
CA VAL A 85 15.99 -4.07 2.98
C VAL A 85 14.66 -4.50 3.59
N ALA A 86 13.97 -5.46 2.98
CA ALA A 86 12.74 -6.04 3.48
C ALA A 86 12.97 -7.51 3.83
N ILE A 87 12.50 -7.92 5.01
CA ILE A 87 12.54 -9.32 5.47
C ILE A 87 11.16 -9.95 5.24
N HIS A 88 11.09 -11.09 4.57
CA HIS A 88 9.85 -11.87 4.45
C HIS A 88 9.48 -12.49 5.79
N GLY A 89 8.61 -11.80 6.54
CA GLY A 89 8.17 -12.22 7.87
C GLY A 89 7.48 -13.58 7.89
N HIS A 90 6.92 -14.02 6.76
CA HIS A 90 6.36 -15.36 6.60
C HIS A 90 7.41 -16.47 6.78
N LEU A 91 8.68 -16.20 6.43
CA LEU A 91 9.77 -17.18 6.45
C LEU A 91 10.51 -17.26 7.80
N VAL A 92 9.98 -16.59 8.83
CA VAL A 92 10.50 -16.61 10.21
C VAL A 92 9.37 -16.89 11.21
N ALA A 93 9.75 -17.20 12.45
CA ALA A 93 8.79 -17.39 13.54
C ALA A 93 8.13 -16.06 13.95
N ASN A 94 6.89 -16.14 14.41
CA ASN A 94 6.19 -15.00 15.03
C ASN A 94 6.84 -14.61 16.38
N GLY A 95 6.69 -13.35 16.77
CA GLY A 95 7.29 -12.78 17.96
C GLY A 95 8.56 -11.95 17.69
N PRO A 96 9.44 -11.77 18.70
CA PRO A 96 10.64 -10.97 18.57
C PRO A 96 11.69 -11.59 17.64
N LEU A 97 12.10 -10.84 16.62
CA LEU A 97 13.13 -11.20 15.65
C LEU A 97 14.34 -10.28 15.79
N ALA A 98 15.46 -10.83 16.27
CA ALA A 98 16.74 -10.12 16.26
C ALA A 98 17.26 -9.96 14.83
N VAL A 99 17.65 -8.74 14.47
CA VAL A 99 18.30 -8.42 13.18
C VAL A 99 19.60 -7.68 13.47
N ARG A 100 20.71 -8.09 12.86
CA ARG A 100 22.00 -7.42 12.92
C ARG A 100 22.40 -6.99 11.51
N LEU A 101 22.77 -5.73 11.35
CA LEU A 101 23.26 -5.16 10.10
C LEU A 101 24.72 -4.74 10.30
N GLU A 102 25.58 -5.05 9.34
CA GLU A 102 27.00 -4.70 9.36
C GLU A 102 27.42 -4.10 8.02
N LEU A 103 28.34 -3.12 8.05
CA LEU A 103 29.14 -2.72 6.91
C LEU A 103 30.51 -3.35 7.08
N ALA A 104 30.93 -4.18 6.13
CA ALA A 104 32.24 -4.83 6.13
C ALA A 104 33.11 -4.37 4.95
N ASP A 105 34.42 -4.28 5.14
CA ASP A 105 35.35 -3.99 4.05
C ASP A 105 35.59 -5.22 3.14
N ALA A 106 36.45 -5.06 2.13
CA ALA A 106 36.81 -6.12 1.19
C ALA A 106 37.59 -7.29 1.83
N ALA A 107 38.21 -7.10 2.99
CA ALA A 107 38.82 -8.17 3.79
C ALA A 107 37.81 -8.84 4.75
N GLY A 108 36.57 -8.34 4.80
CA GLY A 108 35.50 -8.81 5.66
C GLY A 108 35.51 -8.21 7.07
N ALA A 109 36.38 -7.24 7.37
CA ALA A 109 36.44 -6.58 8.67
C ALA A 109 35.26 -5.63 8.85
N VAL A 110 34.61 -5.67 10.02
CA VAL A 110 33.41 -4.86 10.31
C VAL A 110 33.81 -3.41 10.57
N LEU A 111 33.37 -2.52 9.69
CA LEU A 111 33.57 -1.06 9.77
C LEU A 111 32.54 -0.39 10.68
N ALA A 112 31.29 -0.86 10.63
CA ALA A 112 30.19 -0.41 11.49
C ALA A 112 29.14 -1.52 11.64
N GLN A 113 28.41 -1.54 12.76
CA GLN A 113 27.29 -2.45 12.97
C GLN A 113 26.14 -1.78 13.73
N THR A 114 24.91 -2.26 13.52
CA THR A 114 23.73 -1.93 14.32
C THR A 114 22.85 -3.16 14.51
N ARG A 115 21.91 -3.11 15.45
CA ARG A 115 20.98 -4.20 15.77
C ARG A 115 19.59 -3.66 16.06
N LEU A 116 18.58 -4.37 15.57
CA LEU A 116 17.15 -4.10 15.79
C LEU A 116 16.49 -5.35 16.39
N THR A 117 15.34 -5.16 17.03
CA THR A 117 14.44 -6.27 17.40
C THR A 117 13.06 -5.99 16.84
N LEU A 118 12.72 -6.69 15.76
CA LEU A 118 11.45 -6.52 15.05
C LEU A 118 10.37 -7.42 15.67
N LYS A 119 9.10 -7.08 15.52
CA LYS A 119 7.96 -7.87 16.00
C LYS A 119 7.22 -8.49 14.80
N VAL A 120 7.35 -9.79 14.61
CA VAL A 120 6.72 -10.54 13.51
C VAL A 120 5.32 -11.02 13.94
N ARG A 121 4.29 -10.77 13.11
CA ARG A 121 2.94 -11.32 13.25
C ARG A 121 2.43 -11.84 11.90
N ASN A 122 2.68 -13.11 11.60
CA ASN A 122 2.14 -13.80 10.43
C ASN A 122 1.27 -14.97 10.91
N GLU A 123 -0.01 -14.65 11.13
CA GLU A 123 -1.03 -15.49 11.76
C GLU A 123 -2.24 -15.64 10.82
N GLY A 124 -3.04 -16.68 11.04
CA GLY A 124 -4.24 -16.98 10.24
C GLY A 124 -3.95 -17.75 8.94
N GLU A 125 -5.03 -18.27 8.34
CA GLU A 125 -4.94 -19.21 7.21
C GLU A 125 -4.21 -18.62 5.99
N LEU A 126 -4.47 -17.35 5.66
CA LEU A 126 -3.79 -16.69 4.53
C LEU A 126 -2.28 -16.60 4.75
N ALA A 127 -1.82 -16.31 5.97
CA ALA A 127 -0.39 -16.27 6.27
C ALA A 127 0.27 -17.65 6.12
N GLU A 128 -0.42 -18.74 6.48
CA GLU A 128 0.05 -20.11 6.26
C GLU A 128 0.08 -20.50 4.77
N ILE A 129 -0.91 -20.08 3.98
CA ILE A 129 -0.93 -20.26 2.53
C ILE A 129 0.25 -19.53 1.88
N THR A 130 0.44 -18.25 2.20
CA THR A 130 1.55 -17.44 1.72
C THR A 130 2.90 -18.04 2.12
N ARG A 131 3.09 -18.41 3.41
CA ARG A 131 4.31 -19.05 3.91
C ARG A 131 4.66 -20.32 3.12
N ARG A 132 3.69 -21.21 2.89
CA ARG A 132 3.93 -22.46 2.14
C ARG A 132 4.40 -22.20 0.71
N SER A 133 3.78 -21.26 0.00
CA SER A 133 4.18 -20.90 -1.36
C SER A 133 5.56 -20.22 -1.42
N LEU A 134 5.85 -19.28 -0.51
CA LEU A 134 7.19 -18.66 -0.44
C LEU A 134 8.28 -19.68 -0.12
N THR A 135 7.97 -20.67 0.72
CA THR A 135 8.89 -21.75 1.11
C THR A 135 9.12 -22.73 -0.05
N SER A 136 8.07 -23.18 -0.73
CA SER A 136 8.19 -24.14 -1.85
C SER A 136 8.93 -23.55 -3.04
N ARG A 137 8.77 -22.24 -3.28
CA ARG A 137 9.47 -21.49 -4.33
C ARG A 137 10.91 -21.08 -3.95
N GLY A 138 11.30 -21.25 -2.68
CA GLY A 138 12.63 -20.87 -2.20
C GLY A 138 12.90 -19.36 -2.24
N VAL A 139 11.88 -18.55 -1.94
CA VAL A 139 12.01 -17.08 -1.94
C VAL A 139 13.06 -16.65 -0.91
N ALA A 140 13.94 -15.72 -1.30
CA ALA A 140 14.99 -15.20 -0.43
C ALA A 140 14.40 -14.55 0.82
N LEU A 141 14.98 -14.82 2.00
CA LEU A 141 14.49 -14.29 3.28
C LEU A 141 14.57 -12.76 3.37
N VAL A 142 15.57 -12.15 2.72
CA VAL A 142 15.81 -10.71 2.73
C VAL A 142 16.03 -10.25 1.29
N VAL A 143 15.37 -9.16 0.91
CA VAL A 143 15.42 -8.55 -0.43
C VAL A 143 15.56 -7.03 -0.33
N ASP A 144 16.05 -6.41 -1.40
CA ASP A 144 16.25 -4.96 -1.57
C ASP A 144 15.57 -4.38 -2.82
N GLU A 145 14.87 -5.23 -3.58
CA GLU A 145 13.93 -4.86 -4.64
C GLU A 145 12.78 -5.89 -4.65
N LEU A 146 11.53 -5.42 -4.75
CA LEU A 146 10.34 -6.27 -4.80
C LEU A 146 9.84 -6.42 -6.25
N ASP A 147 9.62 -7.64 -6.72
CA ASP A 147 9.17 -7.87 -8.09
C ASP A 147 8.24 -9.08 -8.23
N ALA A 148 7.26 -8.99 -9.13
CA ALA A 148 6.30 -10.06 -9.42
C ALA A 148 6.89 -11.35 -10.00
N ARG A 149 8.20 -11.41 -10.30
CA ARG A 149 8.93 -12.66 -10.59
C ARG A 149 9.29 -13.44 -9.33
N LEU A 150 9.37 -12.79 -8.15
CA LEU A 150 9.66 -13.45 -6.88
C LEU A 150 8.57 -14.44 -6.46
N TYR A 151 7.31 -14.20 -6.86
CA TYR A 151 6.13 -14.89 -6.31
C TYR A 151 5.35 -15.72 -7.34
N ASP A 152 4.60 -16.71 -6.85
CA ASP A 152 3.91 -17.68 -7.71
C ASP A 152 2.49 -17.28 -8.10
N TYR A 153 2.39 -16.25 -8.93
CA TYR A 153 1.11 -15.79 -9.48
C TYR A 153 0.44 -16.78 -10.46
N ALA A 154 1.08 -17.91 -10.77
CA ALA A 154 0.54 -18.95 -11.67
C ALA A 154 -0.02 -20.17 -10.91
N ASP A 155 0.10 -20.22 -9.58
CA ASP A 155 -0.48 -21.28 -8.76
C ASP A 155 -1.96 -21.01 -8.49
N ASP A 156 -2.83 -21.62 -9.30
CA ASP A 156 -4.29 -21.55 -9.19
C ASP A 156 -4.82 -21.98 -7.81
N SER A 157 -4.06 -22.76 -7.03
CA SER A 157 -4.48 -23.14 -5.67
C SER A 157 -4.49 -21.97 -4.68
N LEU A 158 -3.76 -20.89 -5.00
CA LEU A 158 -3.72 -19.64 -4.22
C LEU A 158 -4.90 -18.71 -4.53
N ALA A 159 -5.72 -19.03 -5.55
CA ALA A 159 -6.81 -18.20 -6.02
C ALA A 159 -7.81 -17.86 -4.90
N ALA A 160 -8.22 -16.60 -4.88
CA ALA A 160 -9.30 -16.11 -4.05
C ALA A 160 -10.59 -16.91 -4.25
N TRP A 161 -11.45 -17.04 -3.23
CA TRP A 161 -12.73 -17.73 -3.42
C TRP A 161 -13.61 -17.06 -4.49
N TYR A 162 -13.51 -15.73 -4.66
CA TYR A 162 -14.18 -14.94 -5.70
C TYR A 162 -13.55 -15.01 -7.10
N ASP A 163 -12.32 -15.55 -7.22
CA ASP A 163 -11.61 -15.77 -8.49
C ASP A 163 -11.68 -17.25 -8.96
N ARG A 164 -12.40 -18.11 -8.23
CA ARG A 164 -12.59 -19.54 -8.57
C ARG A 164 -13.75 -19.76 -9.56
N SER A 165 -14.07 -21.02 -9.85
CA SER A 165 -15.21 -21.36 -10.72
C SER A 165 -16.55 -20.86 -10.13
N PRO A 166 -17.57 -20.60 -10.96
CA PRO A 166 -18.88 -20.14 -10.50
C PRO A 166 -19.52 -21.04 -9.44
N GLU A 167 -19.32 -22.35 -9.54
CA GLU A 167 -19.84 -23.34 -8.61
C GLU A 167 -19.16 -23.23 -7.24
N ALA A 168 -17.85 -23.00 -7.21
CA ALA A 168 -17.09 -22.76 -5.98
C ALA A 168 -17.46 -21.42 -5.32
N ILE A 169 -17.72 -20.38 -6.13
CA ILE A 169 -18.20 -19.07 -5.68
C ILE A 169 -19.57 -19.20 -4.99
N GLU A 170 -20.57 -19.78 -5.66
CA GLU A 170 -21.91 -19.92 -5.07
C GLU A 170 -21.92 -20.90 -3.89
N ALA A 171 -21.08 -21.94 -3.87
CA ALA A 171 -20.90 -22.79 -2.70
C ALA A 171 -20.34 -22.03 -1.49
N HIS A 172 -19.37 -21.13 -1.71
CA HIS A 172 -18.83 -20.27 -0.65
C HIS A 172 -19.87 -19.26 -0.15
N LEU A 173 -20.57 -18.56 -1.05
CA LEU A 173 -21.65 -17.62 -0.71
C LEU A 173 -22.77 -18.30 0.07
N LYS A 174 -23.18 -19.52 -0.33
CA LYS A 174 -24.16 -20.32 0.38
C LYS A 174 -23.66 -20.69 1.79
N MET A 175 -22.41 -21.10 1.93
CA MET A 175 -21.80 -21.42 3.23
C MET A 175 -21.81 -20.20 4.18
N LEU A 176 -21.44 -19.00 3.69
CA LEU A 176 -21.49 -17.77 4.49
C LEU A 176 -22.89 -17.44 5.01
N GLY A 177 -23.92 -17.66 4.17
CA GLY A 177 -25.32 -17.48 4.55
C GLY A 177 -25.85 -18.56 5.51
N ASP A 178 -25.65 -19.84 5.17
CA ASP A 178 -26.09 -20.99 5.99
C ASP A 178 -25.50 -20.97 7.40
N THR A 179 -24.24 -20.50 7.54
CA THR A 179 -23.53 -20.43 8.82
C THR A 179 -23.76 -19.12 9.58
N GLY A 180 -24.52 -18.18 9.00
CA GLY A 180 -24.79 -16.86 9.60
C GLY A 180 -23.58 -15.92 9.67
N GLN A 181 -22.51 -16.18 8.92
CA GLN A 181 -21.33 -15.30 8.87
C GLN A 181 -21.62 -14.00 8.11
N ALA A 182 -22.46 -14.06 7.08
CA ALA A 182 -22.95 -12.92 6.30
C ALA A 182 -24.48 -12.87 6.29
N SER A 183 -25.04 -11.66 6.32
CA SER A 183 -26.49 -11.44 6.12
C SER A 183 -26.89 -11.68 4.66
N PRO A 184 -28.20 -11.86 4.34
CA PRO A 184 -28.66 -11.97 2.96
C PRO A 184 -28.27 -10.78 2.07
N GLU A 185 -28.21 -9.58 2.64
CA GLU A 185 -27.79 -8.35 1.95
C GLU A 185 -26.28 -8.35 1.67
N GLU A 186 -25.47 -8.82 2.63
CA GLU A 186 -24.03 -8.97 2.47
C GLU A 186 -23.69 -10.07 1.45
N VAL A 187 -24.43 -11.18 1.44
CA VAL A 187 -24.28 -12.26 0.43
C VAL A 187 -24.59 -11.74 -0.97
N GLU A 188 -25.62 -10.92 -1.17
CA GLU A 188 -25.91 -10.34 -2.50
C GLU A 188 -24.87 -9.29 -2.90
N ALA A 189 -24.37 -8.47 -1.97
CA ALA A 189 -23.26 -7.56 -2.24
C ALA A 189 -21.99 -8.34 -2.65
N LEU A 190 -21.66 -9.42 -1.96
CA LEU A 190 -20.55 -10.30 -2.32
C LEU A 190 -20.76 -11.01 -3.67
N ARG A 191 -22.00 -11.38 -4.01
CA ARG A 191 -22.35 -11.89 -5.36
C ARG A 191 -22.19 -10.81 -6.44
N GLN A 192 -22.52 -9.56 -6.15
CA GLN A 192 -22.22 -8.43 -7.04
C GLN A 192 -20.70 -8.31 -7.24
N PHE A 193 -19.93 -8.35 -6.15
CA PHE A 193 -18.47 -8.26 -6.20
C PHE A 193 -17.85 -9.36 -7.07
N THR A 194 -18.27 -10.63 -6.92
CA THR A 194 -17.74 -11.71 -7.75
C THR A 194 -18.15 -11.57 -9.21
N ARG A 195 -19.40 -11.18 -9.50
CA ARG A 195 -19.93 -11.01 -10.86
C ARG A 195 -19.29 -9.83 -11.60
N ASP A 196 -19.31 -8.65 -10.99
CA ASP A 196 -19.05 -7.36 -11.62
C ASP A 196 -17.64 -6.80 -11.30
N GLY A 197 -16.96 -7.37 -10.29
CA GLY A 197 -15.64 -6.91 -9.81
C GLY A 197 -15.70 -5.73 -8.84
N PHE A 198 -16.90 -5.29 -8.49
CA PHE A 198 -17.17 -4.32 -7.43
C PHE A 198 -18.54 -4.57 -6.80
N MET A 199 -18.77 -3.98 -5.64
CA MET A 199 -20.09 -3.94 -4.99
C MET A 199 -20.36 -2.59 -4.34
N VAL A 200 -21.64 -2.25 -4.16
CA VAL A 200 -22.07 -1.06 -3.44
C VAL A 200 -22.42 -1.42 -2.00
N VAL A 201 -21.89 -0.68 -1.03
CA VAL A 201 -22.15 -0.89 0.40
C VAL A 201 -23.01 0.28 0.92
N PRO A 202 -24.33 0.10 1.11
CA PRO A 202 -25.22 1.16 1.57
C PRO A 202 -25.04 1.44 3.06
N GLY A 203 -25.39 2.65 3.51
CA GLY A 203 -25.39 3.00 4.94
C GLY A 203 -24.01 2.88 5.61
N VAL A 204 -22.97 3.36 4.93
CA VAL A 204 -21.62 3.54 5.47
C VAL A 204 -21.40 4.98 5.94
N VAL A 205 -21.99 5.95 5.25
CA VAL A 205 -21.86 7.38 5.55
C VAL A 205 -23.25 7.95 5.79
N ASP A 206 -23.46 8.52 6.97
CA ASP A 206 -24.65 9.30 7.32
C ASP A 206 -24.43 10.80 7.05
N GLU A 207 -25.47 11.61 7.29
CA GLU A 207 -25.42 13.06 7.02
C GLU A 207 -24.38 13.81 7.87
N ASP A 208 -24.13 13.35 9.10
CA ASP A 208 -23.13 13.96 10.01
C ASP A 208 -21.70 13.66 9.54
N LEU A 209 -21.39 12.39 9.28
CA LEU A 209 -20.08 11.99 8.75
C LEU A 209 -19.84 12.63 7.37
N LEU A 210 -20.85 12.69 6.50
CA LEU A 210 -20.77 13.38 5.21
C LEU A 210 -20.42 14.87 5.35
N SER A 211 -21.05 15.56 6.31
CA SER A 211 -20.78 16.97 6.63
C SER A 211 -19.35 17.16 7.15
N ARG A 212 -18.93 16.34 8.11
CA ARG A 212 -17.58 16.39 8.69
C ARG A 212 -16.47 16.06 7.68
N LEU A 213 -16.72 15.13 6.76
CA LEU A 213 -15.82 14.80 5.66
C LEU A 213 -15.68 15.98 4.70
N ASN A 214 -16.77 16.62 4.29
CA ASN A 214 -16.71 17.81 3.44
C ASN A 214 -15.98 18.96 4.11
N ALA A 215 -16.25 19.25 5.38
CA ALA A 215 -15.55 20.28 6.14
C ALA A 215 -14.03 20.00 6.25
N ALA A 216 -13.63 18.72 6.36
CA ALA A 216 -12.21 18.33 6.34
C ALA A 216 -11.55 18.58 4.97
N LEU A 217 -12.25 18.33 3.86
CA LEU A 217 -11.78 18.66 2.51
C LEU A 217 -11.62 20.18 2.33
N ASP A 218 -12.60 20.97 2.74
CA ASP A 218 -12.59 22.43 2.61
C ASP A 218 -11.45 23.06 3.43
N ASP A 219 -11.21 22.59 4.66
CA ASP A 219 -10.09 23.02 5.50
C ASP A 219 -8.72 22.61 4.92
N ALA A 220 -8.59 21.39 4.38
CA ALA A 220 -7.34 20.92 3.76
C ALA A 220 -6.97 21.74 2.51
N VAL A 221 -7.96 22.08 1.69
CA VAL A 221 -7.83 22.98 0.54
C VAL A 221 -7.44 24.40 1.00
N ALA A 222 -8.16 24.95 1.99
CA ALA A 222 -7.89 26.30 2.49
C ALA A 222 -6.49 26.45 3.11
N LYS A 223 -5.99 25.40 3.77
CA LYS A 223 -4.63 25.32 4.33
C LYS A 223 -3.55 25.02 3.29
N LYS A 224 -3.92 24.70 2.04
CA LYS A 224 -3.01 24.23 0.99
C LYS A 224 -2.14 23.06 1.47
N VAL A 225 -2.77 22.04 2.06
CA VAL A 225 -2.08 20.77 2.38
C VAL A 225 -1.40 20.25 1.10
N GLU A 226 -0.16 19.77 1.20
CA GLU A 226 0.68 19.39 0.03
C GLU A 226 0.88 20.49 -1.04
N GLY A 227 0.61 21.76 -0.70
CA GLY A 227 0.64 22.86 -1.67
C GLY A 227 -0.54 22.85 -2.65
N TYR A 228 -1.69 22.27 -2.25
CA TYR A 228 -2.86 22.13 -3.12
C TYR A 228 -3.34 23.47 -3.69
N GLU A 229 -3.45 23.53 -5.03
CA GLU A 229 -3.98 24.67 -5.77
C GLU A 229 -5.31 24.30 -6.44
N TRP A 230 -6.35 25.10 -6.16
CA TRP A 230 -7.71 24.84 -6.63
C TRP A 230 -7.81 24.77 -8.15
N GLY A 231 -8.40 23.70 -8.66
CA GLY A 231 -8.61 23.46 -10.09
C GLY A 231 -7.38 22.92 -10.84
N VAL A 232 -6.20 22.89 -10.20
CA VAL A 232 -4.92 22.42 -10.78
C VAL A 232 -4.46 21.10 -10.13
N SER A 233 -4.48 21.02 -8.81
CA SER A 233 -4.02 19.84 -8.07
C SER A 233 -5.01 18.67 -8.20
N GLN A 234 -4.48 17.46 -8.44
CA GLN A 234 -5.28 16.26 -8.71
C GLN A 234 -5.89 15.62 -7.46
N ARG A 235 -5.06 15.42 -6.42
CA ARG A 235 -5.45 14.73 -5.18
C ARG A 235 -4.58 15.14 -4.00
N LEU A 236 -5.08 14.90 -2.80
CA LEU A 236 -4.39 15.00 -1.52
C LEU A 236 -4.16 13.60 -0.96
N HIS A 237 -2.99 13.34 -0.40
CA HIS A 237 -2.58 12.03 0.10
C HIS A 237 -2.67 11.96 1.63
N ASN A 238 -3.03 10.78 2.15
CA ASN A 238 -2.93 10.43 3.56
C ASN A 238 -3.57 11.40 4.56
N LEU A 239 -4.63 12.12 4.15
CA LEU A 239 -5.39 13.01 5.03
C LEU A 239 -5.97 12.30 6.28
N HIS A 240 -6.13 10.97 6.26
CA HIS A 240 -6.48 10.16 7.44
C HIS A 240 -5.47 10.26 8.61
N LEU A 241 -4.28 10.81 8.37
CA LEU A 241 -3.27 11.11 9.41
C LEU A 241 -3.51 12.46 10.10
N GLN A 242 -4.26 13.37 9.47
CA GLN A 242 -4.46 14.76 9.92
C GLN A 242 -5.92 15.04 10.30
N TYR A 243 -6.88 14.39 9.65
CA TYR A 243 -8.31 14.68 9.75
C TYR A 243 -9.09 13.50 10.38
N PRO A 244 -9.64 13.65 11.59
CA PRO A 244 -10.36 12.57 12.28
C PRO A 244 -11.52 11.97 11.50
N ALA A 245 -12.32 12.77 10.79
CA ALA A 245 -13.44 12.27 9.98
C ALA A 245 -12.97 11.39 8.81
N ILE A 246 -11.85 11.74 8.18
CA ILE A 246 -11.25 10.93 7.11
C ILE A 246 -10.67 9.63 7.69
N ARG A 247 -10.10 9.70 8.92
CA ARG A 247 -9.63 8.51 9.65
C ARG A 247 -10.78 7.56 10.04
N GLU A 248 -11.92 8.11 10.45
CA GLU A 248 -13.13 7.38 10.80
C GLU A 248 -13.70 6.63 9.59
N LEU A 249 -13.79 7.28 8.42
CA LEU A 249 -14.16 6.62 7.16
C LEU A 249 -13.15 5.52 6.77
N TRP A 250 -11.86 5.80 6.92
CA TRP A 250 -10.74 4.90 6.60
C TRP A 250 -10.63 3.67 7.53
N LEU A 251 -11.29 3.72 8.69
CA LEU A 251 -11.44 2.61 9.63
C LEU A 251 -12.92 2.27 9.88
N HIS A 252 -13.81 2.53 8.91
CA HIS A 252 -15.24 2.37 9.14
C HIS A 252 -15.62 0.90 9.31
N ALA A 253 -16.26 0.54 10.43
CA ALA A 253 -16.54 -0.84 10.81
C ALA A 253 -17.25 -1.66 9.71
N LYS A 254 -18.25 -1.07 9.05
CA LYS A 254 -18.98 -1.74 7.94
C LYS A 254 -18.08 -2.04 6.73
N VAL A 255 -17.11 -1.18 6.43
CA VAL A 255 -16.15 -1.40 5.33
C VAL A 255 -15.17 -2.51 5.71
N ILE A 256 -14.59 -2.43 6.90
CA ILE A 256 -13.67 -3.46 7.43
C ILE A 256 -14.37 -4.83 7.52
N ARG A 257 -15.65 -4.88 7.91
CA ARG A 257 -16.46 -6.11 7.92
C ARG A 257 -16.63 -6.70 6.51
N MET A 258 -17.00 -5.90 5.51
CA MET A 258 -17.13 -6.39 4.13
C MET A 258 -15.78 -6.87 3.57
N LEU A 259 -14.69 -6.14 3.84
CA LEU A 259 -13.34 -6.56 3.45
C LEU A 259 -12.92 -7.87 4.14
N ARG A 260 -13.34 -8.10 5.39
CA ARG A 260 -13.10 -9.36 6.10
C ARG A 260 -13.83 -10.54 5.47
N LEU A 261 -15.06 -10.33 5.00
CA LEU A 261 -15.83 -11.33 4.25
C LEU A 261 -15.22 -11.60 2.86
N ILE A 262 -14.71 -10.58 2.16
CA ILE A 262 -13.96 -10.75 0.91
C ILE A 262 -12.69 -11.57 1.19
N PHE A 263 -11.77 -11.07 2.02
CA PHE A 263 -10.44 -11.65 2.13
C PHE A 263 -10.36 -12.96 2.92
N GLY A 264 -11.35 -13.27 3.76
CA GLY A 264 -11.22 -14.32 4.79
C GLY A 264 -10.20 -13.98 5.89
N ALA A 265 -9.74 -12.74 5.92
CA ALA A 265 -8.70 -12.20 6.81
C ALA A 265 -8.98 -10.71 7.07
N ALA A 266 -8.28 -10.09 8.02
CA ALA A 266 -8.47 -8.67 8.30
C ALA A 266 -8.04 -7.79 7.11
N GLY A 267 -8.91 -6.85 6.69
CA GLY A 267 -8.57 -5.85 5.68
C GLY A 267 -7.82 -4.66 6.29
N ARG A 268 -6.49 -4.61 6.13
CA ARG A 268 -5.65 -3.53 6.65
C ARG A 268 -5.50 -2.41 5.62
N PRO A 269 -5.91 -1.17 5.91
CA PRO A 269 -5.72 -0.07 4.99
C PRO A 269 -4.25 0.36 4.88
N CYS A 270 -3.86 0.95 3.74
CA CYS A 270 -2.52 1.52 3.52
C CYS A 270 -2.52 3.04 3.36
N GLN A 271 -3.46 3.59 2.58
CA GLN A 271 -3.48 5.00 2.19
C GLN A 271 -4.90 5.55 2.08
N SER A 272 -5.03 6.88 2.07
CA SER A 272 -6.25 7.58 1.67
C SER A 272 -5.93 8.61 0.58
N LEU A 273 -6.59 8.53 -0.57
CA LEU A 273 -6.49 9.52 -1.64
C LEU A 273 -7.76 10.36 -1.66
N THR A 274 -7.63 11.67 -1.45
CA THR A 274 -8.77 12.60 -1.38
C THR A 274 -8.81 13.45 -2.63
N TYR A 275 -9.97 13.48 -3.28
CA TYR A 275 -10.21 14.18 -4.53
C TYR A 275 -11.31 15.23 -4.34
N VAL A 276 -11.06 16.47 -4.77
CA VAL A 276 -12.07 17.54 -4.87
C VAL A 276 -12.73 17.51 -6.26
N PHE A 277 -12.01 17.01 -7.25
CA PHE A 277 -12.41 16.97 -8.66
C PHE A 277 -12.22 15.59 -9.25
N GLY A 278 -12.79 15.38 -10.45
CA GLY A 278 -12.49 14.21 -11.25
C GLY A 278 -10.99 14.03 -11.48
N SER A 279 -10.49 12.81 -11.25
CA SER A 279 -9.08 12.47 -11.39
C SER A 279 -8.58 12.46 -12.83
N GLN A 280 -9.49 12.31 -13.80
CA GLN A 280 -9.21 12.24 -15.25
C GLN A 280 -8.16 11.19 -15.64
N GLN A 281 -7.89 10.21 -14.75
CA GLN A 281 -6.92 9.15 -14.97
C GLN A 281 -7.45 8.19 -16.04
N GLU A 282 -6.57 7.75 -16.93
CA GLU A 282 -6.87 6.72 -17.92
C GLU A 282 -7.24 5.39 -17.24
N HIS A 283 -7.80 4.46 -18.01
CA HIS A 283 -8.17 3.15 -17.49
C HIS A 283 -6.95 2.34 -17.04
N HIS A 284 -6.99 1.84 -15.81
CA HIS A 284 -5.89 1.09 -15.19
C HIS A 284 -6.38 -0.02 -14.26
N GLN A 285 -5.48 -0.94 -13.94
CA GLN A 285 -5.59 -1.90 -12.86
C GLN A 285 -4.74 -1.40 -11.69
N ASP A 286 -5.25 -1.44 -10.46
CA ASP A 286 -4.46 -1.07 -9.28
C ASP A 286 -3.31 -2.06 -9.03
N THR A 287 -3.47 -3.32 -9.44
CA THR A 287 -2.56 -4.45 -9.15
C THR A 287 -1.08 -4.12 -9.29
N ILE A 288 -0.67 -3.34 -10.30
CA ILE A 288 0.74 -3.00 -10.56
C ILE A 288 1.28 -1.93 -9.59
N HIS A 289 0.41 -1.06 -9.07
CA HIS A 289 0.75 0.02 -8.15
C HIS A 289 0.53 -0.38 -6.68
N LEU A 290 -0.36 -1.33 -6.43
CA LEU A 290 -0.85 -1.76 -5.13
C LEU A 290 -0.89 -3.29 -5.09
N THR A 291 0.28 -3.89 -5.08
CA THR A 291 0.48 -5.30 -5.37
C THR A 291 0.38 -6.16 -4.12
N SER A 292 -0.34 -7.28 -4.23
CA SER A 292 -0.43 -8.30 -3.20
C SER A 292 -0.02 -9.67 -3.72
N PHE A 293 0.59 -10.48 -2.86
CA PHE A 293 0.80 -11.90 -3.09
C PHE A 293 0.28 -12.72 -1.88
N PRO A 294 -0.60 -13.72 -2.08
CA PRO A 294 -1.31 -14.07 -3.31
C PRO A 294 -2.11 -12.93 -3.94
N ALA A 295 -2.42 -13.06 -5.24
CA ALA A 295 -3.29 -12.12 -5.94
C ALA A 295 -4.73 -12.14 -5.40
N GLY A 296 -5.51 -11.10 -5.73
CA GLY A 296 -6.84 -10.87 -5.18
C GLY A 296 -6.84 -10.18 -3.82
N ARG A 297 -5.70 -10.08 -3.12
CA ARG A 297 -5.62 -9.67 -1.71
C ARG A 297 -5.50 -8.15 -1.51
N MET A 298 -6.07 -7.36 -2.42
CA MET A 298 -6.24 -5.91 -2.28
C MET A 298 -7.63 -5.50 -2.76
N CYS A 299 -8.24 -4.50 -2.12
CA CYS A 299 -9.46 -3.85 -2.60
C CYS A 299 -9.35 -2.33 -2.44
N GLY A 300 -9.78 -1.61 -3.46
CA GLY A 300 -10.04 -0.17 -3.37
C GLY A 300 -11.45 0.08 -2.84
N VAL A 301 -11.62 1.16 -2.09
CA VAL A 301 -12.89 1.59 -1.50
C VAL A 301 -13.09 3.07 -1.79
N TRP A 302 -13.98 3.39 -2.71
CA TRP A 302 -14.30 4.75 -3.13
C TRP A 302 -15.61 5.20 -2.50
N THR A 303 -15.62 6.44 -2.00
CA THR A 303 -16.76 7.05 -1.28
C THR A 303 -17.13 8.36 -1.95
N ALA A 304 -18.40 8.51 -2.34
CA ALA A 304 -18.96 9.77 -2.81
C ALA A 304 -19.16 10.74 -1.63
N LEU A 305 -18.65 11.98 -1.72
CA LEU A 305 -18.90 13.02 -0.72
C LEU A 305 -19.92 14.08 -1.18
N GLU A 306 -20.41 13.97 -2.41
CA GLU A 306 -21.51 14.75 -2.98
C GLU A 306 -22.25 13.90 -4.03
N ASP A 307 -23.42 14.35 -4.46
CA ASP A 307 -24.13 13.74 -5.58
C ASP A 307 -23.30 13.90 -6.86
N VAL A 308 -22.85 12.80 -7.46
CA VAL A 308 -21.97 12.85 -8.63
C VAL A 308 -22.75 13.33 -9.85
N GLN A 309 -22.49 14.58 -10.24
CA GLN A 309 -23.12 15.23 -11.38
C GLN A 309 -22.54 14.73 -12.71
N PRO A 310 -23.32 14.81 -13.81
CA PRO A 310 -22.75 14.70 -15.15
C PRO A 310 -21.64 15.73 -15.39
N ASP A 311 -20.62 15.31 -16.14
CA ASP A 311 -19.55 16.14 -16.69
C ASP A 311 -18.49 16.62 -15.68
N SER A 312 -18.56 16.17 -14.42
CA SER A 312 -17.60 16.56 -13.37
C SER A 312 -16.32 15.72 -13.28
N GLY A 313 -16.17 14.73 -14.17
CA GLY A 313 -15.06 13.78 -14.14
C GLY A 313 -15.35 12.59 -13.23
N GLU A 314 -16.50 11.98 -13.52
CA GLU A 314 -17.08 10.82 -12.84
C GLU A 314 -16.14 9.62 -12.80
N LEU A 315 -16.29 8.77 -11.78
CA LEU A 315 -15.67 7.44 -11.77
C LEU A 315 -16.23 6.63 -12.94
N VAL A 316 -15.38 5.84 -13.59
CA VAL A 316 -15.75 4.91 -14.65
C VAL A 316 -15.32 3.52 -14.21
N VAL A 317 -16.23 2.57 -14.28
CA VAL A 317 -15.94 1.14 -14.05
C VAL A 317 -16.26 0.34 -15.31
N PHE A 318 -15.58 -0.80 -15.46
CA PHE A 318 -15.80 -1.73 -16.56
C PHE A 318 -16.23 -3.08 -15.94
N PRO A 319 -17.53 -3.31 -15.69
CA PRO A 319 -18.01 -4.47 -14.94
C PRO A 319 -17.52 -5.80 -15.54
N GLY A 320 -17.02 -6.69 -14.68
CA GLY A 320 -16.49 -8.01 -15.05
C GLY A 320 -15.05 -8.01 -15.58
N SER A 321 -14.43 -6.83 -15.78
CA SER A 321 -13.04 -6.72 -16.26
C SER A 321 -11.99 -7.18 -15.26
N HIS A 322 -12.36 -7.39 -14.00
CA HIS A 322 -11.49 -7.95 -12.96
C HIS A 322 -10.99 -9.36 -13.25
N ARG A 323 -11.62 -10.06 -14.20
CA ARG A 323 -11.19 -11.38 -14.73
C ARG A 323 -10.14 -11.31 -15.85
N LEU A 324 -9.75 -10.11 -16.29
CA LEU A 324 -8.65 -9.95 -17.25
C LEU A 324 -7.32 -10.43 -16.64
N PRO A 325 -6.31 -10.78 -17.46
CA PRO A 325 -4.95 -10.94 -16.97
C PRO A 325 -4.51 -9.71 -16.13
N ARG A 326 -3.92 -9.98 -14.97
CA ARG A 326 -3.23 -8.96 -14.16
C ARG A 326 -1.95 -8.55 -14.90
N VAL A 327 -1.71 -7.25 -15.05
CA VAL A 327 -0.47 -6.73 -15.65
C VAL A 327 0.52 -6.37 -14.56
N TYR A 328 1.74 -6.91 -14.64
CA TYR A 328 2.89 -6.54 -13.80
C TYR A 328 4.02 -5.95 -14.66
N MET A 329 5.02 -5.35 -14.02
CA MET A 329 6.18 -4.75 -14.72
C MET A 329 6.96 -5.78 -15.55
N LYS A 330 6.99 -7.04 -15.09
CA LYS A 330 7.59 -8.16 -15.81
C LYS A 330 6.89 -8.48 -17.15
N ASP A 331 5.58 -8.27 -17.23
CA ASP A 331 4.77 -8.59 -18.42
C ASP A 331 4.80 -7.43 -19.43
N ALA A 332 4.95 -6.20 -18.93
CA ALA A 332 5.24 -5.03 -19.73
C ALA A 332 6.70 -4.97 -20.23
N GLY A 333 7.61 -5.74 -19.61
CA GLY A 333 9.01 -5.83 -20.03
C GLY A 333 9.86 -4.59 -19.69
N ILE A 334 9.45 -3.80 -18.70
CA ILE A 334 10.07 -2.53 -18.31
C ILE A 334 10.69 -2.59 -16.90
N PRO A 335 11.73 -1.78 -16.61
CA PRO A 335 12.35 -1.71 -15.28
C PRO A 335 11.42 -1.02 -14.26
N LYS A 336 11.73 -1.14 -12.97
CA LYS A 336 11.04 -0.41 -11.90
C LYS A 336 11.11 1.10 -12.14
N VAL A 337 10.01 1.79 -11.86
CA VAL A 337 9.86 3.23 -12.06
C VAL A 337 10.44 3.98 -10.87
N GLY A 338 11.32 4.94 -11.17
CA GLY A 338 11.79 5.96 -10.24
C GLY A 338 10.91 7.21 -10.29
N GLU A 339 11.53 8.35 -10.64
CA GLU A 339 10.81 9.63 -10.78
C GLU A 339 10.11 9.80 -12.14
N ASP A 340 10.64 9.19 -13.21
CA ASP A 340 10.11 9.32 -14.58
C ASP A 340 9.15 8.16 -14.94
N TRP A 341 7.88 8.51 -15.12
CA TRP A 341 6.78 7.59 -15.48
C TRP A 341 6.54 7.48 -16.99
N SER A 342 7.34 8.14 -17.84
CA SER A 342 7.09 8.21 -19.29
C SER A 342 7.07 6.83 -19.94
N GLN A 343 8.10 6.00 -19.71
CA GLN A 343 8.18 4.63 -20.25
C GLN A 343 7.01 3.74 -19.75
N PHE A 344 6.56 3.95 -18.52
CA PHE A 344 5.40 3.24 -17.97
C PHE A 344 4.13 3.61 -18.74
N GLY A 345 3.86 4.90 -18.94
CA GLY A 345 2.71 5.37 -19.71
C GLY A 345 2.74 4.90 -21.17
N GLU A 346 3.90 4.95 -21.83
CA GLU A 346 4.09 4.50 -23.21
C GLU A 346 3.91 2.99 -23.41
N THR A 347 4.06 2.18 -22.34
CA THR A 347 4.04 0.71 -22.44
C THR A 347 2.80 0.07 -21.79
N VAL A 348 2.48 0.45 -20.56
CA VAL A 348 1.46 -0.18 -19.72
C VAL A 348 0.06 0.31 -20.09
N THR A 349 -0.14 1.61 -20.33
CA THR A 349 -1.45 2.12 -20.79
C THR A 349 -1.91 1.43 -22.09
N PRO A 350 -1.09 1.31 -23.16
CA PRO A 350 -1.49 0.57 -24.36
C PRO A 350 -1.73 -0.92 -24.14
N LEU A 351 -1.15 -1.56 -23.11
CA LEU A 351 -1.50 -2.93 -22.72
C LEU A 351 -2.93 -2.97 -22.14
N TRP A 352 -3.25 -2.11 -21.17
CA TRP A 352 -4.60 -2.02 -20.61
C TRP A 352 -5.67 -1.66 -21.65
N THR A 353 -5.38 -0.74 -22.57
CA THR A 353 -6.28 -0.41 -23.70
C THR A 353 -6.58 -1.64 -24.55
N ARG A 354 -5.57 -2.44 -24.91
CA ARG A 354 -5.75 -3.69 -25.70
C ARG A 354 -6.47 -4.79 -24.92
N LEU A 355 -6.30 -4.85 -23.60
CA LEU A 355 -7.05 -5.77 -22.75
C LEU A 355 -8.55 -5.42 -22.75
N LEU A 356 -8.90 -4.14 -22.61
CA LEU A 356 -10.29 -3.67 -22.67
C LEU A 356 -10.95 -3.81 -24.05
N ASP A 357 -10.26 -3.39 -25.12
CA ASP A 357 -10.72 -3.22 -26.51
C ASP A 357 -12.17 -3.69 -26.80
N ASN A 358 -13.15 -2.83 -26.46
CA ASN A 358 -14.58 -3.01 -26.70
C ASN A 358 -15.24 -4.29 -26.12
N LYS A 359 -14.54 -5.07 -25.28
CA LYS A 359 -15.04 -6.31 -24.64
C LYS A 359 -15.92 -6.06 -23.43
N PHE A 360 -15.83 -4.87 -22.83
CA PHE A 360 -16.53 -4.52 -21.59
C PHE A 360 -17.37 -3.26 -21.76
N ARG A 361 -18.55 -3.25 -21.13
CA ARG A 361 -19.39 -2.06 -21.03
C ARG A 361 -18.66 -1.01 -20.17
N ARG A 362 -18.39 0.15 -20.76
CA ARG A 362 -17.94 1.35 -20.01
C ARG A 362 -19.13 1.92 -19.22
N GLU A 363 -19.07 1.88 -17.91
CA GLU A 363 -20.12 2.41 -17.04
C GLU A 363 -19.66 3.70 -16.33
N VAL A 364 -20.35 4.82 -16.61
CA VAL A 364 -20.11 6.11 -15.94
C VAL A 364 -20.89 6.13 -14.63
N TYR A 365 -20.18 6.04 -13.51
CA TYR A 365 -20.76 5.84 -12.20
C TYR A 365 -21.16 7.18 -11.57
N ARG A 366 -22.48 7.40 -11.41
CA ARG A 366 -23.09 8.64 -10.88
C ARG A 366 -23.94 8.39 -9.63
N PRO A 367 -23.32 7.99 -8.51
CA PRO A 367 -24.01 7.69 -7.26
C PRO A 367 -24.44 8.97 -6.51
N LYS A 368 -25.29 8.76 -5.49
CA LYS A 368 -25.63 9.76 -4.48
C LYS A 368 -24.51 9.96 -3.45
N ALA A 369 -24.49 11.11 -2.80
CA ALA A 369 -23.58 11.38 -1.68
C ALA A 369 -23.65 10.28 -0.61
N GLY A 370 -22.52 9.96 0.03
CA GLY A 370 -22.40 8.90 1.03
C GLY A 370 -22.38 7.47 0.47
N THR A 371 -22.57 7.27 -0.83
CA THR A 371 -22.45 5.93 -1.45
C THR A 371 -21.01 5.45 -1.43
N VAL A 372 -20.80 4.22 -0.95
CA VAL A 372 -19.50 3.54 -0.94
C VAL A 372 -19.50 2.39 -1.93
N LEU A 373 -18.43 2.29 -2.72
CA LEU A 373 -18.17 1.22 -3.68
C LEU A 373 -16.84 0.56 -3.33
N ILE A 374 -16.84 -0.77 -3.21
CA ILE A 374 -15.63 -1.59 -2.98
C ILE A 374 -15.31 -2.32 -4.28
N TRP A 375 -14.10 -2.17 -4.82
CA TRP A 375 -13.64 -2.83 -6.04
C TRP A 375 -12.47 -3.78 -5.81
N HIS A 376 -12.41 -4.81 -6.64
CA HIS A 376 -11.31 -5.77 -6.76
C HIS A 376 -10.07 -5.12 -7.41
N GLU A 377 -8.85 -5.43 -6.98
CA GLU A 377 -7.62 -4.73 -7.40
C GLU A 377 -7.31 -4.83 -8.90
N ASN A 378 -7.87 -5.83 -9.55
CA ASN A 378 -7.74 -6.06 -10.98
C ASN A 378 -8.91 -5.49 -11.81
N LEU A 379 -9.93 -4.89 -11.18
CA LEU A 379 -11.02 -4.23 -11.89
C LEU A 379 -10.45 -3.04 -12.66
N MET A 380 -10.65 -3.02 -13.97
CA MET A 380 -10.32 -1.88 -14.78
C MET A 380 -11.26 -0.72 -14.44
N HIS A 381 -10.69 0.43 -14.12
CA HIS A 381 -11.44 1.64 -13.78
C HIS A 381 -10.68 2.90 -14.20
N ALA A 382 -11.39 4.03 -14.33
CA ALA A 382 -10.84 5.29 -14.85
C ALA A 382 -11.55 6.52 -14.23
N GLY A 383 -10.98 7.71 -14.42
CA GLY A 383 -11.69 8.98 -14.24
C GLY A 383 -12.11 9.55 -15.60
N SER A 384 -13.39 9.90 -15.78
CA SER A 384 -13.81 10.64 -16.97
C SER A 384 -13.12 12.01 -17.05
N MET A 385 -12.93 12.54 -18.27
CA MET A 385 -12.54 13.95 -18.45
C MET A 385 -13.57 14.86 -17.78
N ARG A 386 -13.10 15.94 -17.15
CA ARG A 386 -13.97 16.97 -16.55
C ARG A 386 -14.38 17.95 -17.64
N LEU A 387 -15.53 17.72 -18.26
CA LEU A 387 -16.06 18.57 -19.34
C LEU A 387 -16.61 19.90 -18.79
N ASP A 388 -17.13 19.90 -17.56
CA ASP A 388 -17.56 21.09 -16.84
C ASP A 388 -16.57 21.44 -15.72
N MET A 389 -15.70 22.41 -16.00
CA MET A 389 -14.65 22.85 -15.09
C MET A 389 -15.16 23.59 -13.85
N SER A 390 -16.46 23.93 -13.78
CA SER A 390 -17.07 24.57 -12.60
C SER A 390 -17.52 23.57 -11.53
N LYS A 391 -17.70 22.29 -11.89
CA LYS A 391 -18.18 21.25 -10.99
C LYS A 391 -17.06 20.54 -10.22
N SER A 392 -17.33 20.23 -8.96
CA SER A 392 -16.55 19.29 -8.15
C SER A 392 -16.95 17.83 -8.42
N ARG A 393 -16.07 16.92 -8.00
CA ARG A 393 -16.37 15.49 -7.79
C ARG A 393 -15.65 15.04 -6.52
N ARG A 394 -16.20 15.44 -5.37
CA ARG A 394 -15.66 15.18 -4.04
C ARG A 394 -15.77 13.70 -3.71
N SER A 395 -14.63 13.07 -3.41
CA SER A 395 -14.58 11.65 -3.05
C SER A 395 -13.29 11.29 -2.31
N ILE A 396 -13.34 10.24 -1.50
CA ILE A 396 -12.15 9.63 -0.88
C ILE A 396 -12.01 8.19 -1.36
N VAL A 397 -10.79 7.77 -1.65
CA VAL A 397 -10.42 6.38 -1.94
C VAL A 397 -9.49 5.85 -0.85
N GLY A 398 -9.90 4.80 -0.15
CA GLY A 398 -9.01 3.99 0.67
C GLY A 398 -8.57 2.74 -0.09
N HIS A 399 -7.37 2.23 0.17
CA HIS A 399 -6.93 0.93 -0.36
C HIS A 399 -6.55 0.02 0.80
N TYR A 400 -6.96 -1.24 0.72
CA TYR A 400 -6.90 -2.19 1.82
C TYR A 400 -6.35 -3.52 1.32
N PHE A 401 -5.48 -4.12 2.11
CA PHE A 401 -4.87 -5.42 1.82
C PHE A 401 -5.29 -6.46 2.84
N ALA A 402 -5.31 -7.73 2.46
CA ALA A 402 -5.52 -8.83 3.39
C ALA A 402 -4.30 -9.02 4.31
N GLU A 403 -4.51 -9.05 5.62
CA GLU A 403 -3.50 -9.49 6.58
C GLU A 403 -3.05 -10.93 6.28
N GLY A 404 -1.73 -11.17 6.32
CA GLY A 404 -1.13 -12.44 5.90
C GLY A 404 -0.74 -12.51 4.41
N ALA A 405 -1.05 -11.51 3.59
CA ALA A 405 -0.45 -11.33 2.27
C ALA A 405 0.96 -10.68 2.35
N VAL A 406 1.79 -10.91 1.35
CA VAL A 406 2.93 -10.02 1.04
C VAL A 406 2.39 -8.81 0.29
N VAL A 407 2.80 -7.60 0.68
CA VAL A 407 2.28 -6.35 0.10
C VAL A 407 3.45 -5.47 -0.35
N TYR A 408 3.41 -5.03 -1.61
CA TYR A 408 4.46 -4.25 -2.25
C TYR A 408 3.93 -3.44 -3.43
N TYR A 409 4.77 -2.60 -4.02
CA TYR A 409 4.42 -1.78 -5.17
C TYR A 409 5.24 -2.25 -6.38
N ASP A 410 4.69 -3.15 -7.21
CA ASP A 410 5.45 -3.74 -8.32
C ASP A 410 5.95 -2.68 -9.31
N SER A 411 5.24 -1.56 -9.47
CA SER A 411 5.69 -0.45 -10.32
C SER A 411 7.01 0.18 -9.87
N SER A 412 7.29 0.29 -8.57
CA SER A 412 8.51 0.95 -8.04
C SER A 412 9.50 0.01 -7.35
N GLY A 413 9.13 -1.25 -7.14
CA GLY A 413 9.96 -2.22 -6.43
C GLY A 413 10.06 -2.01 -4.92
N MET A 414 9.23 -1.12 -4.36
CA MET A 414 9.22 -0.78 -2.94
C MET A 414 8.32 -1.72 -2.13
N PRO A 415 8.64 -1.99 -0.85
CA PRO A 415 7.71 -2.65 0.06
C PRO A 415 6.48 -1.77 0.32
N GLY A 416 5.34 -2.42 0.54
CA GLY A 416 4.09 -1.72 0.83
C GLY A 416 3.99 -1.32 2.30
N VAL A 417 3.11 -0.37 2.59
CA VAL A 417 2.84 0.11 3.95
C VAL A 417 1.43 -0.32 4.36
N LEU A 418 1.27 -0.83 5.58
CA LEU A 418 -0.03 -1.22 6.13
C LEU A 418 -0.28 -0.56 7.48
N TYR A 419 -1.55 -0.35 7.81
CA TYR A 419 -1.96 0.04 9.15
C TYR A 419 -1.92 -1.16 10.10
N GLU A 420 -0.95 -1.15 11.02
CA GLU A 420 -0.73 -2.21 12.00
C GLU A 420 -1.43 -1.99 13.35
N GLY A 421 -2.21 -0.92 13.47
CA GLY A 421 -3.03 -0.65 14.65
C GLY A 421 -4.29 -1.52 14.74
N GLU A 422 -5.08 -1.24 15.77
CA GLU A 422 -6.37 -1.91 16.01
C GLU A 422 -7.38 -1.56 14.92
N LEU A 423 -8.08 -2.58 14.46
CA LEU A 423 -9.22 -2.45 13.54
C LEU A 423 -10.53 -2.50 14.34
N PRO A 424 -11.62 -1.89 13.86
CA PRO A 424 -12.94 -2.10 14.45
C PRO A 424 -13.33 -3.59 14.44
N ALA A 425 -14.16 -3.96 15.41
CA ALA A 425 -14.72 -5.31 15.56
C ALA A 425 -15.49 -5.75 14.31
#